data_AF-A0A151QNI0-F1
#
_entry.id   AF-A0A151QNI0-F1
#
_cell.length_a   1.000
_cell.length_b   1.000
_cell.length_c   1.000
_cell.angle_alpha   90.00
_cell.angle_beta   90.00
_cell.angle_gamma   90.00
#
_symmetry.space_group_name_H-M   'P 1'
#
loop_
_entity.id
_entity.type
_entity.pdbx_description
1 polymer ?
#
loop_
_entity_poly.entity_id
_entity_poly.type
_entity_poly.pdbx_seq_one_letter_code
_entity_poly.pdbx_strand_id
1 'polypeptide(L)'
;MLEVVASQDLWIWHAFFGTAGSNNDINVLNASNVFNDVLSGQAPAVQYIVNRTQYNIGYYLADDIYPEWATFVKTIPMPQGEKRKLFAERQESARKDVERAFGVLQSRFAIVRGPARAWRVDTLKNIMYACIILHNMIVEDERHTYNINFDYDNGGNEVSTTDISIGLHPIFAATYLQRRAHLRDRQQHRQLQHDLVEHIWERFGHHNNEN
;
A
#
# COMPACT_ATOMS: atom_id res chain seq x y z
N MET A 1 -5.69 17.26 -4.13
CA MET A 1 -4.62 16.33 -3.72
C MET A 1 -5.04 14.92 -4.10
N LEU A 2 -4.14 14.08 -4.59
CA LEU A 2 -4.46 12.73 -5.06
C LEU A 2 -3.87 11.69 -4.10
N GLU A 3 -4.73 10.87 -3.50
CA GLU A 3 -4.35 9.66 -2.75
C GLU A 3 -4.35 8.48 -3.73
N VAL A 4 -3.31 7.65 -3.71
CA VAL A 4 -3.16 6.50 -4.61
C VAL A 4 -2.61 5.30 -3.84
N VAL A 5 -3.15 4.11 -4.11
CA VAL A 5 -2.54 2.83 -3.73
C VAL A 5 -2.12 2.11 -5.00
N ALA A 6 -0.84 1.76 -5.09
CA ALA A 6 -0.27 1.06 -6.22
C ALA A 6 0.61 -0.11 -5.76
N SER A 7 0.69 -1.16 -6.58
CA SER A 7 1.60 -2.28 -6.39
C SER A 7 2.86 -2.16 -7.25
N GLN A 8 3.87 -2.98 -6.93
CA GLN A 8 5.17 -2.98 -7.62
C GLN A 8 5.04 -3.18 -9.14
N ASP A 9 4.07 -3.97 -9.59
CA ASP A 9 3.75 -4.24 -10.99
C ASP A 9 2.99 -3.09 -11.69
N LEU A 10 3.05 -1.88 -11.14
CA LEU A 10 2.47 -0.64 -11.67
C LEU A 10 0.94 -0.59 -11.64
N TRP A 11 0.26 -1.59 -11.09
CA TRP A 11 -1.20 -1.57 -10.98
C TRP A 11 -1.65 -0.60 -9.90
N ILE A 12 -2.65 0.21 -10.24
CA ILE A 12 -3.25 1.16 -9.33
C ILE A 12 -4.57 0.58 -8.81
N TRP A 13 -4.60 0.24 -7.52
CA TRP A 13 -5.77 -0.37 -6.85
C TRP A 13 -6.80 0.66 -6.40
N HIS A 14 -6.33 1.84 -6.03
CA HIS A 14 -7.18 2.89 -5.48
C HIS A 14 -6.65 4.26 -5.89
N ALA A 15 -7.58 5.18 -6.17
CA ALA A 15 -7.27 6.58 -6.41
C ALA A 15 -8.41 7.48 -5.90
N PHE A 16 -8.09 8.43 -5.05
CA PHE A 16 -9.06 9.37 -4.50
C PHE A 16 -8.59 10.81 -4.64
N PHE A 17 -9.44 11.65 -5.25
CA PHE A 17 -9.13 13.05 -5.50
C PHE A 17 -9.79 13.93 -4.44
N GLY A 18 -8.98 14.45 -3.52
CA GLY A 18 -9.42 15.31 -2.43
C GLY A 18 -9.48 16.81 -2.77
N THR A 19 -10.34 17.53 -2.05
CA THR A 19 -10.48 19.00 -2.10
C THR A 19 -9.25 19.70 -1.54
N ALA A 20 -8.80 20.79 -2.16
CA ALA A 20 -7.63 21.55 -1.71
C ALA A 20 -7.93 22.44 -0.48
N GLY A 21 -7.05 22.41 0.51
CA GLY A 21 -7.06 23.14 1.78
C GLY A 21 -5.74 22.96 2.57
N SER A 22 -5.62 23.51 3.78
CA SER A 22 -4.36 23.52 4.57
C SER A 22 -4.15 22.28 5.47
N ASN A 23 -5.03 21.28 5.40
CA ASN A 23 -4.99 20.02 6.18
C ASN A 23 -5.38 18.82 5.29
N ASN A 24 -4.87 18.77 4.06
CA ASN A 24 -5.41 17.89 3.03
C ASN A 24 -5.33 16.41 3.39
N ASP A 25 -4.18 15.88 3.80
CA ASP A 25 -3.96 14.43 3.88
C ASP A 25 -4.93 13.71 4.82
N ILE A 26 -5.11 14.21 6.05
CA ILE A 26 -6.07 13.61 6.99
C ILE A 26 -7.53 13.81 6.56
N ASN A 27 -7.84 14.94 5.92
CA ASN A 27 -9.20 15.22 5.44
C ASN A 27 -9.54 14.37 4.21
N VAL A 28 -8.56 14.18 3.32
CA VAL A 28 -8.64 13.29 2.15
C VAL A 28 -8.80 11.86 2.63
N LEU A 29 -7.97 11.39 3.56
CA LEU A 29 -8.07 10.06 4.15
C LEU A 29 -9.41 9.82 4.86
N ASN A 30 -9.94 10.80 5.58
CA ASN A 30 -11.24 10.68 6.24
C ASN A 30 -12.42 10.69 5.24
N ALA A 31 -12.26 11.33 4.08
CA ALA A 31 -13.26 11.36 3.02
C ALA A 31 -13.10 10.21 2.00
N SER A 32 -11.93 9.57 1.99
CA SER A 32 -11.57 8.50 1.09
C SER A 32 -12.35 7.22 1.38
N ASN A 33 -12.67 6.50 0.31
CA ASN A 33 -13.32 5.20 0.39
C ASN A 33 -12.33 4.04 0.51
N VAL A 34 -11.03 4.28 0.70
CA VAL A 34 -9.98 3.24 0.77
C VAL A 34 -10.24 2.16 1.82
N PHE A 35 -10.98 2.50 2.90
CA PHE A 35 -11.36 1.56 3.96
C PHE A 35 -12.84 1.18 3.97
N ASN A 36 -13.64 1.58 2.98
CA ASN A 36 -15.09 1.38 3.02
C ASN A 36 -15.48 -0.09 3.08
N ASP A 37 -14.84 -0.95 2.31
CA ASP A 37 -15.12 -2.39 2.32
C ASP A 37 -14.73 -3.01 3.65
N VAL A 38 -13.61 -2.58 4.24
CA VAL A 38 -13.18 -3.05 5.57
C VAL A 38 -14.18 -2.60 6.63
N LEU A 39 -14.58 -1.33 6.62
CA LEU A 39 -15.54 -0.76 7.57
C LEU A 39 -16.95 -1.36 7.42
N SER A 40 -17.34 -1.72 6.20
CA SER A 40 -18.62 -2.37 5.89
C SER A 40 -18.59 -3.88 6.12
N GLY A 41 -17.42 -4.46 6.42
CA GLY A 41 -17.26 -5.91 6.58
C GLY A 41 -17.44 -6.68 5.27
N GLN A 42 -17.05 -6.08 4.13
CA GLN A 42 -17.09 -6.65 2.79
C GLN A 42 -15.68 -6.89 2.21
N ALA A 43 -14.64 -6.37 2.85
CA ALA A 43 -13.26 -6.59 2.41
C ALA A 43 -12.89 -8.08 2.50
N PRO A 44 -12.03 -8.61 1.61
CA PRO A 44 -11.54 -9.97 1.71
C PRO A 44 -10.86 -10.26 3.05
N ALA A 45 -10.99 -11.50 3.54
CA ALA A 45 -10.23 -11.94 4.71
C ALA A 45 -8.74 -12.00 4.35
N VAL A 46 -7.90 -11.48 5.24
CA VAL A 46 -6.44 -11.50 5.11
C VAL A 46 -5.88 -12.14 6.37
N GLN A 47 -4.94 -13.07 6.22
CA GLN A 47 -4.23 -13.68 7.32
C GLN A 47 -2.76 -13.84 6.94
N TYR A 48 -1.86 -13.33 7.78
CA TYR A 48 -0.42 -13.49 7.59
C TYR A 48 0.30 -13.51 8.94
N ILE A 49 1.52 -14.01 8.96
CA ILE A 49 2.34 -14.11 10.16
C ILE A 49 3.62 -13.31 9.94
N VAL A 50 3.93 -12.40 10.86
CA VAL A 50 5.19 -11.63 10.88
C VAL A 50 5.80 -11.78 12.27
N ASN A 51 7.08 -12.17 12.34
CA ASN A 51 7.77 -12.37 13.62
C ASN A 51 6.97 -13.23 14.62
N ARG A 52 6.33 -14.31 14.13
CA ARG A 52 5.46 -15.23 14.91
C ARG A 52 4.16 -14.61 15.44
N THR A 53 3.87 -13.35 15.15
CA THR A 53 2.59 -12.71 15.42
C THR A 53 1.66 -12.88 14.22
N GLN A 54 0.45 -13.38 14.46
CA GLN A 54 -0.58 -13.47 13.43
C GLN A 54 -1.33 -12.13 13.30
N TYR A 55 -1.44 -11.65 12.07
CA TYR A 55 -2.21 -10.47 11.71
C TYR A 55 -3.34 -10.83 10.78
N ASN A 56 -4.39 -10.03 10.88
CA ASN A 56 -5.69 -10.35 10.30
C ASN A 56 -6.31 -9.12 9.57
N ILE A 57 -5.49 -8.07 9.43
CA ILE A 57 -5.77 -6.85 8.70
C ILE A 57 -4.55 -6.58 7.82
N GLY A 58 -4.75 -6.44 6.51
CA GLY A 58 -3.70 -6.01 5.60
C GLY A 58 -3.21 -4.60 5.91
N TYR A 59 -1.96 -4.29 5.55
CA TYR A 59 -1.39 -2.96 5.74
C TYR A 59 -0.96 -2.34 4.42
N TYR A 60 -0.94 -1.01 4.39
CA TYR A 60 -0.39 -0.20 3.32
C TYR A 60 0.92 0.44 3.78
N LEU A 61 1.86 0.59 2.86
CA LEU A 61 3.03 1.44 3.10
C LEU A 61 2.59 2.90 2.97
N ALA A 62 2.94 3.70 3.95
CA ALA A 62 2.55 5.10 4.01
C ALA A 62 3.76 5.99 4.33
N ASP A 63 3.68 7.24 3.91
CA ASP A 63 4.66 8.25 4.32
C ASP A 63 4.45 8.66 5.79
N ASP A 64 5.30 9.57 6.25
CA ASP A 64 5.31 10.05 7.63
C ASP A 64 4.09 10.92 8.01
N ILE A 65 3.37 11.49 7.04
CA ILE A 65 2.22 12.39 7.26
C ILE A 65 0.94 11.61 7.61
N TYR A 66 0.89 10.31 7.31
CA TYR A 66 -0.22 9.45 7.71
C TYR A 66 -0.19 9.14 9.23
N PRO A 67 -1.38 8.99 9.85
CA PRO A 67 -1.48 8.67 11.26
C PRO A 67 -0.95 7.25 11.58
N GLU A 68 -0.62 7.00 12.85
CA GLU A 68 -0.21 5.70 13.37
C GLU A 68 -1.39 4.72 13.47
N TRP A 69 -1.98 4.34 12.33
CA TRP A 69 -3.06 3.35 12.26
C TRP A 69 -2.47 1.95 12.06
N ALA A 70 -3.15 0.92 12.55
CA ALA A 70 -2.73 -0.48 12.40
C ALA A 70 -2.59 -0.91 10.94
N THR A 71 -3.31 -0.22 10.05
CA THR A 71 -3.31 -0.41 8.59
C THR A 71 -2.20 0.32 7.86
N PHE A 72 -1.44 1.19 8.52
CA PHE A 72 -0.33 1.91 7.90
C PHE A 72 0.99 1.47 8.50
N VAL A 73 1.95 1.15 7.64
CA VAL A 73 3.34 0.94 8.03
C VAL A 73 4.15 2.09 7.44
N LYS A 74 4.83 2.82 8.33
CA LYS A 74 5.64 3.99 7.98
C LYS A 74 7.12 3.65 8.13
N THR A 75 7.96 4.35 7.37
CA THR A 75 9.40 4.33 7.60
C THR A 75 9.74 4.87 9.00
N ILE A 76 10.90 4.50 9.53
CA ILE A 76 11.39 5.00 10.81
C ILE A 76 12.21 6.26 10.53
N PRO A 77 11.81 7.45 11.01
CA PRO A 77 12.61 8.65 10.83
C PRO A 77 13.91 8.54 11.62
N MET A 78 15.02 8.90 10.98
CA MET A 78 16.36 8.90 11.59
C MET A 78 16.69 7.55 12.27
N PRO A 79 16.70 6.44 11.52
CA PRO A 79 16.82 5.11 12.08
C PRO A 79 18.16 4.90 12.80
N GLN A 80 18.10 4.42 14.05
CA GLN A 80 19.27 4.11 14.86
C GLN A 80 19.53 2.60 14.91
N GLY A 81 20.77 2.20 14.69
CA GLY A 81 21.19 0.79 14.63
C GLY A 81 20.85 0.10 13.30
N GLU A 82 21.56 -0.98 13.00
CA GLU A 82 21.57 -1.63 11.69
C GLU A 82 20.20 -2.19 11.28
N LYS A 83 19.46 -2.82 12.21
CA LYS A 83 18.11 -3.35 11.92
C LYS A 83 17.15 -2.27 11.43
N ARG A 84 17.12 -1.14 12.12
CA ARG A 84 16.20 -0.03 11.80
C ARG A 84 16.60 0.67 10.50
N LYS A 85 17.91 0.78 10.23
CA LYS A 85 18.42 1.32 8.96
C LYS A 85 17.98 0.44 7.79
N LEU A 86 18.19 -0.88 7.89
CA LEU A 86 17.77 -1.83 6.88
C LEU A 86 16.25 -1.80 6.64
N PHE A 87 15.47 -1.73 7.73
CA PHE A 87 14.01 -1.56 7.62
C PHE A 87 13.66 -0.28 6.85
N ALA A 88 14.21 0.87 7.24
CA ALA A 88 13.94 2.14 6.59
C ALA A 88 14.32 2.12 5.10
N GLU A 89 15.48 1.58 4.76
CA GLU A 89 15.95 1.43 3.37
C GLU A 89 14.98 0.60 2.53
N ARG A 90 14.55 -0.56 3.04
CA ARG A 90 13.61 -1.44 2.34
C ARG A 90 12.24 -0.79 2.17
N GLN A 91 11.76 -0.09 3.20
CA GLN A 91 10.50 0.67 3.15
C GLN A 91 10.55 1.77 2.11
N GLU A 92 11.62 2.57 2.11
CA GLU A 92 11.81 3.66 1.14
C GLU A 92 11.99 3.13 -0.28
N SER A 93 12.66 1.99 -0.46
CA SER A 93 12.78 1.32 -1.76
C SER A 93 11.41 0.87 -2.28
N ALA A 94 10.57 0.26 -1.43
CA ALA A 94 9.22 -0.12 -1.83
C ALA A 94 8.34 1.12 -2.11
N ARG A 95 8.52 2.22 -1.38
CA ARG A 95 7.81 3.49 -1.63
C ARG A 95 8.11 4.06 -3.03
N LYS A 96 9.32 3.85 -3.56
CA LYS A 96 9.68 4.25 -4.94
C LYS A 96 8.82 3.55 -6.00
N ASP A 97 8.16 2.44 -5.68
CA ASP A 97 7.25 1.77 -6.62
C ASP A 97 6.01 2.65 -6.94
N VAL A 98 5.51 3.41 -5.96
CA VAL A 98 4.41 4.37 -6.20
C VAL A 98 4.88 5.52 -7.09
N GLU A 99 6.07 6.06 -6.83
CA GLU A 99 6.69 7.09 -7.66
C GLU A 99 6.92 6.58 -9.09
N ARG A 100 7.36 5.32 -9.23
CA ARG A 100 7.52 4.65 -10.53
C ARG A 100 6.18 4.51 -11.25
N ALA A 101 5.14 4.03 -10.58
CA ALA A 101 3.80 3.90 -11.16
C ALA A 101 3.30 5.24 -11.68
N PHE A 102 3.49 6.32 -10.91
CA PHE A 102 3.10 7.66 -11.33
C PHE A 102 3.95 8.20 -12.49
N GLY A 103 5.27 7.94 -12.48
CA GLY A 103 6.17 8.28 -13.57
C GLY A 103 5.79 7.60 -14.89
N VAL A 104 5.41 6.31 -14.83
CA VAL A 104 4.92 5.57 -16.00
C VAL A 104 3.58 6.13 -16.47
N LEU A 105 2.64 6.39 -15.57
CA LEU A 105 1.35 7.01 -15.89
C LEU A 105 1.54 8.36 -16.61
N GLN A 106 2.39 9.22 -16.08
CA GLN A 106 2.78 10.48 -16.72
C GLN A 106 3.45 10.28 -18.08
N SER A 107 4.23 9.21 -18.24
CA SER A 107 4.89 8.90 -19.50
C SER A 107 3.94 8.49 -20.62
N ARG A 108 2.90 7.73 -20.27
CA ARG A 108 1.86 7.26 -21.19
C ARG A 108 0.90 8.37 -21.57
N PHE A 109 0.52 9.21 -20.61
CA PHE A 109 -0.52 10.22 -20.81
C PHE A 109 0.02 11.62 -20.65
N ALA A 110 0.39 12.25 -21.77
CA ALA A 110 0.92 13.63 -21.78
C ALA A 110 -0.01 14.65 -21.11
N ILE A 111 -1.33 14.41 -21.14
CA ILE A 111 -2.34 15.25 -20.46
C ILE A 111 -2.12 15.34 -18.94
N VAL A 112 -1.52 14.33 -18.32
CA VAL A 112 -1.20 14.30 -16.88
C VAL A 112 0.00 15.19 -16.54
N ARG A 113 0.90 15.46 -17.50
CA ARG A 113 2.10 16.28 -17.30
C ARG A 113 1.81 17.79 -17.35
N GLY A 114 0.72 18.19 -18.00
CA GLY A 114 0.43 19.59 -18.31
C GLY A 114 0.00 20.43 -17.10
N PRO A 115 0.20 21.76 -17.12
CA PRO A 115 -0.32 22.65 -16.10
C PRO A 115 -1.85 22.57 -16.02
N ALA A 116 -2.37 22.11 -14.89
CA ALA A 116 -3.79 21.94 -14.64
C ALA A 116 -4.56 23.26 -14.37
N ARG A 117 -3.87 24.42 -14.39
CA ARG A 117 -4.38 25.71 -13.90
C ARG A 117 -5.64 26.23 -14.62
N ALA A 118 -5.89 25.79 -15.85
CA ALA A 118 -7.07 26.18 -16.63
C ALA A 118 -8.28 25.24 -16.44
N TRP A 119 -8.12 24.15 -15.69
CA TRP A 119 -9.12 23.09 -15.62
C TRP A 119 -9.86 23.13 -14.28
N ARG A 120 -11.18 22.85 -14.32
CA ARG A 120 -11.96 22.61 -13.10
C ARG A 120 -11.46 21.35 -12.40
N VAL A 121 -11.50 21.33 -11.07
CA VAL A 121 -11.09 20.18 -10.25
C VAL A 121 -11.84 18.90 -10.64
N ASP A 122 -13.14 18.98 -10.90
CA ASP A 122 -13.95 17.84 -11.34
C ASP A 122 -13.47 17.28 -12.68
N THR A 123 -13.07 18.15 -13.60
CA THR A 123 -12.55 17.74 -14.91
C THR A 123 -11.20 17.05 -14.75
N LEU A 124 -10.30 17.58 -13.92
CA LEU A 124 -9.02 16.95 -13.60
C LEU A 124 -9.20 15.58 -12.96
N LYS A 125 -10.16 15.45 -12.05
CA LYS A 125 -10.52 14.17 -11.42
C LYS A 125 -10.95 13.14 -12.48
N ASN A 126 -11.84 13.53 -13.39
CA ASN A 126 -12.31 12.65 -14.45
C ASN A 126 -11.19 12.24 -15.42
N ILE A 127 -10.31 13.17 -15.80
CA ILE A 127 -9.14 12.86 -16.63
C ILE A 127 -8.23 11.87 -15.91
N MET A 128 -7.96 12.11 -14.63
CA MET A 128 -7.08 11.24 -13.84
C MET A 128 -7.63 9.82 -13.77
N TYR A 129 -8.92 9.67 -13.46
CA TYR A 129 -9.56 8.36 -13.44
C TYR A 129 -9.57 7.68 -14.80
N ALA A 130 -9.84 8.42 -15.88
CA ALA A 130 -9.73 7.86 -17.23
C ALA A 130 -8.30 7.38 -17.53
N CYS A 131 -7.27 8.15 -17.19
CA CYS A 131 -5.87 7.76 -17.38
C CYS A 131 -5.50 6.54 -16.55
N ILE A 132 -5.97 6.44 -15.30
CA ILE A 132 -5.71 5.29 -14.42
C ILE A 132 -6.39 4.02 -14.95
N ILE A 133 -7.64 4.11 -15.41
CA ILE A 133 -8.35 2.98 -16.01
C ILE A 133 -7.60 2.49 -17.26
N LEU A 134 -7.27 3.40 -18.18
CA LEU A 134 -6.52 3.04 -19.39
C LEU A 134 -5.12 2.50 -19.06
N HIS A 135 -4.44 3.05 -18.06
CA HIS A 135 -3.16 2.55 -17.60
C HIS A 135 -3.25 1.11 -17.10
N ASN A 136 -4.22 0.81 -16.24
CA ASN A 136 -4.42 -0.54 -15.72
C ASN A 136 -4.77 -1.53 -16.84
N MET A 137 -5.59 -1.12 -17.82
CA MET A 137 -5.88 -1.95 -18.99
C MET A 137 -4.61 -2.29 -19.79
N ILE A 138 -3.70 -1.32 -19.98
CA ILE A 138 -2.41 -1.55 -20.65
C ILE A 138 -1.51 -2.45 -19.80
N VAL A 139 -1.44 -2.22 -18.49
CA VAL A 139 -0.66 -3.08 -17.57
C VAL A 139 -1.20 -4.52 -17.61
N GLU A 140 -2.51 -4.72 -17.65
CA GLU A 140 -3.13 -6.04 -17.80
C GLU A 140 -2.71 -6.74 -19.10
N ASP A 141 -2.84 -6.04 -20.23
CA ASP A 141 -2.45 -6.55 -21.55
C ASP A 141 -0.94 -6.91 -21.61
N GLU A 142 -0.10 -6.06 -21.04
CA GLU A 142 1.34 -6.30 -20.94
C GLU A 142 1.65 -7.49 -20.01
N ARG A 143 0.93 -7.69 -18.90
CA ARG A 143 1.10 -8.87 -18.02
C ARG A 143 0.91 -10.17 -18.79
N HIS A 144 -0.11 -10.24 -19.66
CA HIS A 144 -0.34 -11.41 -20.50
C HIS A 144 0.81 -11.67 -21.49
N THR A 145 1.52 -10.62 -21.89
CA THR A 145 2.71 -10.70 -22.74
C THR A 145 3.95 -11.18 -21.96
N TYR A 146 4.06 -10.84 -20.67
CA TYR A 146 5.15 -11.27 -19.77
C TYR A 146 4.92 -12.61 -19.05
N ASN A 147 3.73 -13.21 -19.16
CA ASN A 147 3.38 -14.48 -18.49
C ASN A 147 4.14 -15.72 -19.04
N ILE A 148 5.16 -15.51 -19.88
CA ILE A 148 6.16 -16.52 -20.25
C ILE A 148 7.42 -16.44 -19.34
N ASN A 149 7.63 -15.34 -18.59
CA ASN A 149 8.88 -15.10 -17.84
C ASN A 149 8.73 -14.62 -16.38
N PHE A 150 7.52 -14.42 -15.84
CA PHE A 150 7.35 -14.25 -14.39
C PHE A 150 7.16 -15.61 -13.72
N ASP A 151 8.25 -16.36 -13.68
CA ASP A 151 8.36 -17.54 -12.84
C ASP A 151 8.39 -17.06 -11.38
N TYR A 152 7.24 -17.09 -10.72
CA TYR A 152 7.17 -16.92 -9.26
C TYR A 152 7.77 -18.14 -8.52
N ASP A 153 8.30 -19.13 -9.26
CA ASP A 153 8.74 -20.42 -8.76
C ASP A 153 10.21 -20.76 -9.11
N ASN A 154 11.13 -19.83 -8.83
CA ASN A 154 12.52 -20.24 -8.67
C ASN A 154 13.25 -19.48 -7.56
N GLY A 155 12.85 -19.82 -6.33
CA GLY A 155 13.55 -19.48 -5.12
C GLY A 155 13.07 -20.40 -4.02
N GLY A 156 13.59 -21.64 -4.01
CA GLY A 156 13.24 -22.69 -3.05
C GLY A 156 13.23 -22.17 -1.62
N ASN A 157 12.01 -21.92 -1.13
CA ASN A 157 11.53 -21.90 0.24
C ASN A 157 10.06 -21.51 0.13
N GLU A 158 9.17 -22.45 0.48
CA GLU A 158 7.70 -22.33 0.49
C GLU A 158 7.22 -20.89 0.68
N VAL A 159 6.97 -20.20 -0.43
CA VAL A 159 6.08 -19.05 -0.43
C VAL A 159 4.72 -19.70 -0.22
N SER A 160 4.18 -19.66 1.00
CA SER A 160 2.77 -19.92 1.22
C SER A 160 2.00 -19.04 0.23
N THR A 161 1.55 -19.65 -0.86
CA THR A 161 0.38 -19.20 -1.59
C THR A 161 -0.69 -19.09 -0.52
N THR A 162 -0.93 -17.86 -0.04
CA THR A 162 -1.94 -17.61 0.97
C THR A 162 -3.26 -17.98 0.30
N ASP A 163 -3.73 -19.19 0.55
CA ASP A 163 -5.10 -19.56 0.32
C ASP A 163 -5.95 -18.46 0.97
N ILE A 164 -6.61 -17.66 0.14
CA ILE A 164 -7.56 -16.65 0.59
C ILE A 164 -8.71 -17.46 1.19
N SER A 165 -8.58 -17.79 2.48
CA SER A 165 -9.58 -18.54 3.22
C SER A 165 -10.83 -17.69 3.26
N ILE A 166 -11.88 -18.15 2.57
CA ILE A 166 -13.25 -17.63 2.66
C ILE A 166 -13.84 -18.12 4.00
N GLY A 167 -13.16 -17.79 5.10
CA GLY A 167 -13.61 -18.02 6.46
C GLY A 167 -14.26 -16.76 7.00
N LEU A 168 -15.36 -16.91 7.74
CA LEU A 168 -15.98 -15.80 8.48
C LEU A 168 -14.97 -15.26 9.50
N HIS A 169 -14.29 -14.19 9.10
CA HIS A 169 -13.30 -13.48 9.88
C HIS A 169 -13.95 -12.79 11.10
N PRO A 170 -13.31 -12.76 12.29
CA PRO A 170 -13.87 -12.12 13.49
C PRO A 170 -14.22 -10.63 13.30
N ILE A 171 -13.56 -9.94 12.38
CA ILE A 171 -13.87 -8.54 12.00
C ILE A 171 -15.25 -8.41 11.33
N PHE A 172 -15.76 -9.45 10.67
CA PHE A 172 -17.11 -9.42 10.08
C PHE A 172 -18.22 -9.51 11.15
N ALA A 173 -17.95 -10.18 12.27
CA ALA A 173 -18.86 -10.22 13.41
C ALA A 173 -18.84 -8.94 14.26
N ALA A 174 -17.80 -8.12 14.11
CA ALA A 174 -17.65 -6.86 14.83
C ALA A 174 -18.61 -5.78 14.30
N THR A 175 -18.92 -4.79 15.13
CA THR A 175 -19.68 -3.60 14.70
C THR A 175 -18.80 -2.64 13.87
N TYR A 176 -19.41 -1.73 13.12
CA TYR A 176 -18.70 -0.67 12.40
C TYR A 176 -17.71 0.10 13.31
N LEU A 177 -18.13 0.45 14.54
CA LEU A 177 -17.30 1.18 15.49
C LEU A 177 -16.09 0.36 15.96
N GLN A 178 -16.28 -0.94 16.22
CA GLN A 178 -15.19 -1.84 16.59
C GLN A 178 -14.19 -1.99 15.45
N ARG A 179 -14.65 -2.21 14.21
CA ARG A 179 -13.76 -2.26 13.04
C ARG A 179 -12.96 -0.98 12.88
N ARG A 180 -13.61 0.18 12.99
CA ARG A 180 -12.95 1.48 12.94
C ARG A 180 -11.91 1.65 14.05
N ALA A 181 -12.19 1.17 15.25
CA ALA A 181 -11.24 1.20 16.36
C ALA A 181 -10.01 0.31 16.08
N HIS A 182 -10.22 -0.91 15.59
CA HIS A 182 -9.14 -1.83 15.20
C HIS A 182 -8.25 -1.25 14.10
N LEU A 183 -8.82 -0.65 13.05
CA LEU A 183 -8.02 -0.05 11.97
C LEU A 183 -7.10 1.07 12.48
N ARG A 184 -7.54 1.78 13.52
CA ARG A 184 -6.86 2.97 14.08
C ARG A 184 -6.04 2.66 15.33
N ASP A 185 -5.86 1.38 15.64
CA ASP A 185 -5.17 0.94 16.84
C ASP A 185 -3.66 1.25 16.76
N ARG A 186 -3.23 2.20 17.60
CA ARG A 186 -1.83 2.66 17.66
C ARG A 186 -0.90 1.60 18.26
N GLN A 187 -1.41 0.75 19.14
CA GLN A 187 -0.61 -0.31 19.74
C GLN A 187 -0.31 -1.38 18.70
N GLN A 188 -1.32 -1.80 17.94
CA GLN A 188 -1.14 -2.72 16.82
C GLN A 188 -0.23 -2.15 15.73
N HIS A 189 -0.36 -0.85 15.41
CA HIS A 189 0.58 -0.17 14.50
C HIS A 189 2.05 -0.34 14.93
N ARG A 190 2.35 -0.03 16.20
CA ARG A 190 3.72 -0.12 16.74
C ARG A 190 4.22 -1.56 16.80
N GLN A 191 3.35 -2.50 17.16
CA GLN A 191 3.69 -3.91 17.20
C GLN A 191 4.02 -4.43 15.80
N LEU A 192 3.18 -4.16 14.80
CA LEU A 192 3.41 -4.55 13.42
C LEU A 192 4.72 -3.95 12.88
N GLN A 193 4.98 -2.67 13.13
CA GLN A 193 6.24 -2.05 12.71
C GLN A 193 7.45 -2.74 13.35
N HIS A 194 7.40 -3.03 14.65
CA HIS A 194 8.45 -3.76 15.35
C HIS A 194 8.68 -5.15 14.78
N ASP A 195 7.59 -5.90 14.56
CA ASP A 195 7.65 -7.27 14.03
C ASP A 195 8.19 -7.29 12.60
N LEU A 196 7.86 -6.28 11.79
CA LEU A 196 8.44 -6.12 10.46
C LEU A 196 9.93 -5.76 10.49
N VAL A 197 10.39 -4.95 11.46
CA VAL A 197 11.83 -4.65 11.63
C VAL A 197 12.59 -5.94 11.92
N GLU A 198 12.10 -6.77 12.83
CA GLU A 198 12.73 -8.05 13.17
C GLU A 198 12.67 -9.03 12.00
N HIS A 199 11.52 -9.18 11.34
CA HIS A 199 11.36 -10.07 10.20
C HIS A 199 12.28 -9.69 9.01
N ILE A 200 12.38 -8.40 8.68
CA ILE A 200 13.27 -7.92 7.61
C ILE A 200 14.73 -8.16 7.99
N TRP A 201 15.09 -7.97 9.25
CA TRP A 201 16.44 -8.25 9.71
C TRP A 201 16.80 -9.73 9.63
N GLU A 202 15.93 -10.62 10.10
CA GLU A 202 16.14 -12.07 9.99
C GLU A 202 16.31 -12.51 8.53
N ARG A 203 15.51 -11.93 7.62
CA ARG A 203 15.52 -12.31 6.21
C ARG A 203 16.70 -11.74 5.42
N PHE A 204 17.12 -10.51 5.71
CA PHE A 204 18.07 -9.78 4.86
C PHE A 204 19.32 -9.28 5.58
N GLY A 205 19.34 -9.26 6.92
CA GLY A 205 20.42 -8.70 7.72
C GLY A 205 21.76 -9.43 7.55
N HIS A 206 21.73 -10.71 7.18
CA HIS A 206 22.94 -11.51 6.94
C HIS A 206 23.62 -11.19 5.59
N HIS A 207 22.88 -10.69 4.59
CA HIS A 207 23.44 -10.39 3.27
C HIS A 207 24.26 -9.09 3.23
N ASN A 208 24.11 -8.20 4.24
CA ASN A 208 24.84 -6.94 4.31
C ASN A 208 26.22 -7.07 5.00
N ASN A 209 26.55 -8.23 5.59
CA ASN A 209 27.80 -8.45 6.31
C ASN A 209 28.89 -9.16 5.49
N GLU A 210 28.64 -9.43 4.20
CA GLU A 210 29.60 -10.14 3.31
C GLU A 210 30.25 -9.24 2.24
N ASN A 211 30.12 -7.91 2.35
CA ASN A 211 30.79 -6.95 1.46
C ASN A 211 31.87 -6.14 2.18
#